data_AF-A0A3B0MYB1-F1
#
_entry.id   AF-A0A3B0MYB1-F1
#
_cell.length_a   1.000
_cell.length_b   1.000
_cell.length_c   1.000
_cell.angle_alpha   90.00
_cell.angle_beta   90.00
_cell.angle_gamma   90.00
#
_symmetry.space_group_name_H-M   'P 1'
#
loop_
_entity.id
_entity.type
_entity.pdbx_description
1 polymer ?
#
loop_
_entity_poly.entity_id
_entity_poly.type
_entity_poly.pdbx_seq_one_letter_code
_entity_poly.pdbx_strand_id
1 'polypeptide(L)'
;MDIDKLSNIYSILYTLEYLERGLISGNIKFEEYKIECNSILNLFKLFNTINLQQFIQDFKIDFQLAINRINIGLPNNTHQDLGIFDLSGNFITLIDALKLGITNTNQLYMLINEIIKSIELNDKCYNGEEFWEITNLKLLKFWQQLLENTQELTIKQLQELLQDIESNYFIYRQHLLLH
;
A
#
# COMPACT_ATOMS: atom_id res chain seq x y z
N MET A 1 30.95 -14.74 23.68
CA MET A 1 29.91 -14.55 22.65
C MET A 1 29.92 -15.82 21.81
N ASP A 2 28.81 -16.56 21.73
CA ASP A 2 28.77 -17.81 20.96
C ASP A 2 29.00 -17.53 19.48
N ILE A 3 30.08 -18.07 18.92
CA ILE A 3 30.44 -17.94 17.49
C ILE A 3 29.29 -18.44 16.61
N ASP A 4 28.58 -19.48 17.05
CA ASP A 4 27.43 -20.04 16.34
C ASP A 4 26.27 -19.03 16.21
N LYS A 5 26.01 -18.23 17.26
CA LYS A 5 24.95 -17.20 17.20
C LYS A 5 25.31 -16.08 16.24
N LEU A 6 26.58 -15.67 16.23
CA LEU A 6 27.07 -14.64 15.31
C LEU A 6 27.02 -15.13 13.85
N SER A 7 27.40 -16.38 13.61
CA SER A 7 27.29 -17.03 12.30
C SER A 7 25.84 -17.10 11.80
N ASN A 8 24.91 -17.48 12.68
CA ASN A 8 23.50 -17.56 12.35
C ASN A 8 22.90 -16.19 11.98
N ILE A 9 23.24 -15.12 12.73
CA ILE A 9 22.79 -13.77 12.39
C ILE A 9 23.35 -13.32 11.05
N TYR A 10 24.64 -13.56 10.80
CA TYR A 10 25.24 -13.21 9.51
C TYR A 10 24.54 -13.92 8.35
N SER A 11 24.26 -15.22 8.51
CA SER A 11 23.53 -16.02 7.52
C SER A 11 22.12 -15.48 7.25
N ILE A 12 21.39 -15.14 8.31
CA ILE A 12 20.06 -14.51 8.22
C ILE A 12 20.14 -13.19 7.45
N LEU A 13 21.07 -12.31 7.80
CA LEU A 13 21.23 -11.01 7.14
C LEU A 13 21.59 -11.17 5.66
N TYR A 14 22.53 -12.06 5.35
CA TYR A 14 22.92 -12.34 3.98
C TYR A 14 21.75 -12.88 3.15
N THR A 15 20.97 -13.80 3.72
CA THR A 15 19.81 -14.40 3.05
C THR A 15 18.73 -13.34 2.79
N LEU A 16 18.47 -12.48 3.77
CA LEU A 16 17.51 -11.38 3.64
C LEU A 16 17.96 -10.36 2.59
N GLU A 17 19.25 -10.00 2.57
CA GLU A 17 19.83 -9.09 1.57
C GLU A 17 19.64 -9.65 0.16
N TYR A 18 19.90 -10.94 -0.03
CA TYR A 18 19.71 -11.61 -1.32
C TYR A 18 18.24 -11.68 -1.72
N LEU A 19 17.34 -11.94 -0.75
CA LEU A 19 15.90 -11.96 -0.96
C LEU A 19 15.36 -10.59 -1.41
N GLU A 20 15.80 -9.50 -0.77
CA GLU A 20 15.44 -8.13 -1.17
C GLU A 20 15.96 -7.80 -2.58
N ARG A 21 17.20 -8.18 -2.91
CA ARG A 21 17.74 -7.99 -4.26
C ARG A 21 16.95 -8.75 -5.31
N GLY A 22 16.54 -9.98 -5.01
CA GLY A 22 15.73 -10.80 -5.90
C GLY A 22 14.34 -10.21 -6.15
N LEU A 23 13.74 -9.55 -5.15
CA LEU A 23 12.50 -8.79 -5.33
C LEU A 23 12.74 -7.55 -6.22
N ILE A 24 13.76 -6.74 -5.93
CA ILE A 24 14.09 -5.52 -6.69
C ILE A 24 14.41 -5.84 -8.15
N SER A 25 15.12 -6.94 -8.41
CA SER A 25 15.48 -7.35 -9.76
C SER A 25 14.33 -8.04 -10.53
N GLY A 26 13.18 -8.28 -9.88
CA GLY A 26 12.04 -8.98 -10.47
C GLY A 26 12.24 -10.49 -10.64
N ASN A 27 13.26 -11.07 -10.00
CA ASN A 27 13.54 -12.51 -10.09
C ASN A 27 12.65 -13.36 -9.16
N ILE A 28 12.05 -12.73 -8.14
CA ILE A 28 11.20 -13.38 -7.14
C ILE A 28 9.83 -12.72 -7.18
N LYS A 29 8.77 -13.53 -7.24
CA LYS A 29 7.39 -13.03 -7.17
C LYS A 29 7.07 -12.56 -5.76
N PHE A 30 6.25 -11.53 -5.63
CA PHE A 30 5.94 -10.93 -4.33
C PHE A 30 5.30 -11.91 -3.33
N GLU A 31 4.41 -12.79 -3.79
CA GLU A 31 3.77 -13.79 -2.92
C GLU A 31 4.79 -14.77 -2.30
N GLU A 32 5.75 -15.23 -3.11
CA GLU A 32 6.84 -16.10 -2.65
C GLU A 32 7.79 -15.33 -1.72
N TYR A 33 8.13 -14.09 -2.07
CA TYR A 33 8.93 -13.20 -1.22
C TYR A 33 8.30 -12.99 0.15
N LYS A 34 6.98 -12.75 0.22
CA LYS A 34 6.26 -12.45 1.48
C LYS A 34 6.34 -13.61 2.46
N ILE A 35 6.20 -14.85 1.96
CA ILE A 35 6.29 -16.06 2.79
C ILE A 35 7.71 -16.19 3.36
N GLU A 36 8.71 -16.11 2.49
CA GLU A 36 10.12 -16.29 2.88
C GLU A 36 10.62 -15.16 3.78
N CYS A 37 10.31 -13.90 3.46
CA CYS A 37 10.71 -12.76 4.26
C CYS A 37 10.10 -12.81 5.67
N ASN A 38 8.83 -13.23 5.81
CA ASN A 38 8.23 -13.43 7.13
C ASN A 38 8.93 -14.53 7.93
N SER A 39 9.28 -15.64 7.27
CA SER A 39 10.03 -16.73 7.90
C SER A 39 11.37 -16.22 8.44
N ILE A 40 12.15 -15.51 7.61
CA ILE A 40 13.46 -14.96 7.97
C ILE A 40 13.35 -13.92 9.10
N LEU A 41 12.38 -13.03 9.05
CA LEU A 41 12.15 -12.04 10.10
C LEU A 41 11.76 -12.69 11.44
N ASN A 42 10.98 -13.76 11.41
CA ASN A 42 10.63 -14.51 12.61
C ASN A 42 11.84 -15.26 13.20
N LEU A 43 12.71 -15.82 12.34
CA LEU A 43 13.98 -16.40 12.79
C LEU A 43 14.88 -15.34 13.43
N PHE A 44 14.96 -14.13 12.85
CA PHE A 44 15.76 -13.04 13.42
C PHE A 44 15.28 -12.62 14.81
N LYS A 45 13.97 -12.58 15.06
CA LYS A 45 13.38 -12.28 16.39
C LYS A 45 13.79 -13.27 17.49
N LEU A 46 14.28 -14.46 17.16
CA LEU A 46 14.81 -15.39 18.16
C LEU A 46 16.15 -14.91 18.75
N PHE A 47 16.80 -13.93 18.11
CA PHE A 47 18.10 -13.39 18.50
C PHE A 47 18.03 -12.01 19.17
N ASN A 48 16.89 -11.65 19.79
CA ASN A 48 16.61 -10.35 20.46
C ASN A 48 17.63 -9.89 21.53
N THR A 49 18.61 -10.72 21.87
CA THR A 49 19.64 -10.42 22.86
C THR A 49 20.87 -9.71 22.28
N ILE A 50 20.99 -9.65 20.96
CA ILE A 50 22.18 -9.12 20.27
C ILE A 50 21.89 -7.72 19.71
N ASN A 51 22.78 -6.76 19.99
CA ASN A 51 22.70 -5.43 19.43
C ASN A 51 23.17 -5.45 17.97
N LEU A 52 22.22 -5.39 17.03
CA LEU A 52 22.48 -5.40 15.59
C LEU A 52 23.43 -4.27 15.16
N GLN A 53 23.28 -3.06 15.71
CA GLN A 53 24.12 -1.92 15.32
C GLN A 53 25.59 -2.15 15.68
N GLN A 54 25.84 -2.71 16.87
CA GLN A 54 27.18 -3.06 17.31
C GLN A 54 27.76 -4.20 16.46
N PHE A 55 26.96 -5.22 16.15
CA PHE A 55 27.37 -6.32 15.27
C PHE A 55 27.75 -5.84 13.86
N ILE A 56 26.98 -4.92 13.28
CA ILE A 56 27.28 -4.34 11.96
C ILE A 56 28.61 -3.60 11.97
N GLN A 57 28.89 -2.84 13.04
CA GLN A 57 30.14 -2.09 13.19
C GLN A 57 31.34 -3.02 13.41
N ASP A 58 31.20 -3.99 14.30
CA ASP A 58 32.26 -4.94 14.66
C ASP A 58 32.71 -5.78 13.46
N PHE A 59 31.76 -6.21 12.62
CA PHE A 59 32.02 -7.06 11.46
C PHE A 59 32.03 -6.33 10.11
N LYS A 60 31.86 -4.99 10.11
CA LYS A 60 31.82 -4.14 8.89
C LYS A 60 30.86 -4.66 7.82
N ILE A 61 29.65 -5.01 8.25
CA ILE A 61 28.62 -5.60 7.38
C ILE A 61 27.94 -4.51 6.54
N ASP A 62 27.85 -4.70 5.22
CA ASP A 62 27.19 -3.77 4.30
C ASP A 62 25.96 -4.43 3.65
N PHE A 63 24.94 -4.71 4.47
CA PHE A 63 23.68 -5.32 4.06
C PHE A 63 22.51 -4.35 4.28
N GLN A 64 22.56 -3.22 3.58
CA GLN A 64 21.63 -2.11 3.81
C GLN A 64 20.17 -2.50 3.57
N LEU A 65 19.88 -3.40 2.62
CA LEU A 65 18.51 -3.82 2.34
C LEU A 65 17.98 -4.70 3.47
N ALA A 66 18.79 -5.66 3.92
CA ALA A 66 18.43 -6.51 5.06
C ALA A 66 18.24 -5.71 6.34
N ILE A 67 19.12 -4.74 6.60
CA ILE A 67 19.05 -3.87 7.79
C ILE A 67 17.77 -3.03 7.76
N ASN A 68 17.47 -2.40 6.62
CA ASN A 68 16.24 -1.64 6.44
C ASN A 68 15.01 -2.53 6.64
N ARG A 69 15.00 -3.76 6.09
CA ARG A 69 13.91 -4.71 6.25
C ARG A 69 13.70 -5.13 7.71
N ILE A 70 14.77 -5.39 8.45
CA ILE A 70 14.71 -5.72 9.88
C ILE A 70 14.18 -4.55 10.71
N ASN A 71 14.62 -3.33 10.41
CA ASN A 71 14.13 -2.12 11.09
C ASN A 71 12.64 -1.87 10.84
N ILE A 72 12.15 -2.17 9.62
CA ILE A 72 10.72 -2.09 9.27
C ILE A 72 9.93 -3.23 9.93
N GLY A 73 10.51 -4.43 10.02
CA GLY A 73 9.94 -5.57 10.74
C GLY A 73 8.80 -6.30 10.03
N LEU A 74 8.45 -5.87 8.81
CA LEU A 74 7.40 -6.44 7.97
C LEU A 74 7.90 -6.56 6.51
N PRO A 75 7.45 -7.57 5.74
CA PRO A 75 7.64 -7.64 4.30
C PRO A 75 6.73 -6.62 3.60
N ASN A 76 6.95 -5.33 3.86
CA ASN A 76 6.24 -4.26 3.18
C ASN A 76 6.77 -4.13 1.76
N ASN A 77 5.87 -4.20 0.80
CA ASN A 77 6.05 -3.51 -0.46
C ASN A 77 5.86 -2.02 -0.14
N THR A 78 6.95 -1.26 -0.11
CA THR A 78 6.89 0.22 -0.03
C THR A 78 5.92 0.78 -1.06
N HIS A 79 5.83 0.16 -2.24
CA HIS A 79 4.88 0.52 -3.30
C HIS A 79 3.40 0.25 -2.96
N GLN A 80 3.08 -0.76 -2.13
CA GLN A 80 1.70 -1.11 -1.80
C GLN A 80 1.12 -0.21 -0.71
N ASP A 81 1.92 0.12 0.32
CA ASP A 81 1.47 1.04 1.36
C ASP A 81 1.31 2.46 0.78
N LEU A 82 2.24 2.89 -0.09
CA LEU A 82 2.12 4.15 -0.82
C LEU A 82 0.82 4.22 -1.62
N GLY A 83 0.46 3.17 -2.36
CA GLY A 83 -0.78 3.14 -3.12
C GLY A 83 -2.05 3.20 -2.27
N ILE A 84 -2.05 2.62 -1.06
CA ILE A 84 -3.16 2.70 -0.09
C ILE A 84 -3.27 4.10 0.51
N PHE A 85 -2.13 4.71 0.88
CA PHE A 85 -2.08 6.08 1.39
C PHE A 85 -2.53 7.10 0.34
N ASP A 86 -2.06 6.96 -0.90
CA ASP A 86 -2.43 7.83 -2.03
C ASP A 86 -3.92 7.72 -2.33
N LEU A 87 -4.47 6.51 -2.39
CA LEU A 87 -5.91 6.31 -2.61
C LEU A 87 -6.76 6.92 -1.49
N SER A 88 -6.35 6.72 -0.23
CA SER A 88 -7.03 7.33 0.92
C SER A 88 -7.00 8.87 0.86
N GLY A 89 -5.85 9.44 0.48
CA GLY A 89 -5.68 10.88 0.28
C GLY A 89 -6.58 11.44 -0.82
N ASN A 90 -6.71 10.72 -1.93
CA ASN A 90 -7.56 11.12 -3.06
C ASN A 90 -9.05 11.11 -2.69
N PHE A 91 -9.51 10.10 -1.93
CA PHE A 91 -10.88 10.09 -1.40
C PHE A 91 -11.14 11.28 -0.47
N ILE A 92 -10.26 11.55 0.49
CA ILE A 92 -10.40 12.67 1.42
C ILE A 92 -10.45 13.99 0.65
N THR A 93 -9.56 14.17 -0.33
CA THR A 93 -9.49 15.39 -1.15
C THR A 93 -10.80 15.63 -1.91
N LEU A 94 -11.40 14.59 -2.51
CA LEU A 94 -12.69 14.71 -3.18
C LEU A 94 -13.83 15.02 -2.21
N ILE A 95 -13.87 14.35 -1.06
CA ILE A 95 -14.90 14.59 -0.03
C ILE A 95 -14.81 16.02 0.49
N ASP A 96 -13.59 16.52 0.75
CA ASP A 96 -13.35 17.87 1.23
C ASP A 96 -13.72 18.91 0.16
N ALA A 97 -13.37 18.68 -1.10
CA ALA A 97 -13.79 19.51 -2.22
C ALA A 97 -15.32 19.66 -2.27
N LEU A 98 -16.05 18.54 -2.17
CA LEU A 98 -17.52 18.55 -2.18
C LEU A 98 -18.10 19.26 -0.95
N LYS A 99 -17.52 19.06 0.24
CA LYS A 99 -17.94 19.73 1.49
C LYS A 99 -17.67 21.24 1.48
N LEU A 100 -16.62 21.68 0.79
CA LEU A 100 -16.30 23.09 0.57
C LEU A 100 -17.20 23.74 -0.50
N GLY A 101 -18.10 22.98 -1.12
CA GLY A 101 -19.04 23.49 -2.12
C GLY A 101 -18.42 23.67 -3.50
N ILE A 102 -17.36 22.92 -3.84
CA ILE A 102 -16.79 22.93 -5.18
C ILE A 102 -17.81 22.32 -6.16
N THR A 103 -18.24 23.13 -7.12
CA THR A 103 -19.23 22.75 -8.15
C THR A 103 -18.64 22.58 -9.54
N ASN A 104 -17.36 22.91 -9.71
CA ASN A 104 -16.69 22.85 -11.01
C ASN A 104 -16.57 21.39 -11.48
N THR A 105 -17.28 21.03 -12.54
CA THR A 105 -17.36 19.66 -13.03
C THR A 105 -16.01 19.13 -13.52
N ASN A 106 -15.19 19.97 -14.16
CA ASN A 106 -13.84 19.58 -14.59
C ASN A 106 -12.94 19.26 -13.40
N GLN A 107 -13.03 20.04 -12.32
CA GLN A 107 -12.25 19.78 -11.11
C GLN A 107 -12.68 18.49 -10.42
N LEU A 108 -13.99 18.28 -10.28
CA LEU A 108 -14.55 17.04 -9.71
C LEU A 108 -14.19 15.82 -10.59
N TYR A 109 -14.23 15.97 -11.91
CA TYR A 109 -13.84 14.93 -12.86
C TYR A 109 -12.37 14.53 -12.68
N MET A 110 -11.46 15.50 -12.55
CA MET A 110 -10.03 15.23 -12.33
C MET A 110 -9.81 14.43 -11.05
N LEU A 111 -10.45 14.84 -9.95
CA LEU A 111 -10.35 14.15 -8.65
C LEU A 111 -10.90 12.72 -8.70
N ILE A 112 -12.04 12.49 -9.35
CA ILE A 112 -12.57 11.12 -9.55
C ILE A 112 -11.63 10.29 -10.41
N ASN A 113 -11.06 10.87 -11.47
CA ASN A 113 -10.15 10.16 -12.36
C ASN A 113 -8.85 9.76 -11.64
N GLU A 114 -8.34 10.58 -10.72
CA GLU A 114 -7.20 10.23 -9.86
C GLU A 114 -7.51 9.05 -8.94
N ILE A 115 -8.71 9.00 -8.34
CA ILE A 115 -9.17 7.86 -7.54
C ILE A 115 -9.23 6.59 -8.41
N ILE A 116 -9.87 6.66 -9.59
CA ILE A 116 -10.00 5.50 -10.49
C ILE A 116 -8.62 4.98 -10.92
N LYS A 117 -7.71 5.86 -11.35
CA LYS A 117 -6.35 5.47 -11.72
C LYS A 117 -5.59 4.86 -10.54
N SER A 118 -5.74 5.43 -9.34
CA SER A 118 -5.10 4.90 -8.13
C SER A 118 -5.62 3.51 -7.75
N ILE A 119 -6.90 3.22 -8.02
CA ILE A 119 -7.48 1.89 -7.87
C ILE A 119 -6.92 0.94 -8.94
N GLU A 120 -6.88 1.37 -10.20
CA GLU A 120 -6.39 0.58 -11.34
C GLU A 120 -4.88 0.26 -11.25
N LEU A 121 -4.08 1.11 -10.60
CA LEU A 121 -2.64 0.92 -10.41
C LEU A 121 -2.27 0.09 -9.17
N ASN A 122 -3.21 -0.15 -8.24
CA ASN A 122 -2.94 -0.94 -7.04
C ASN A 122 -3.21 -2.43 -7.29
N ASP A 123 -2.15 -3.24 -7.41
CA ASP A 123 -2.24 -4.70 -7.64
C ASP A 123 -3.07 -5.46 -6.57
N LYS A 124 -3.12 -5.00 -5.31
CA LYS A 124 -3.99 -5.59 -4.28
C LYS A 124 -5.48 -5.28 -4.48
N CYS A 125 -5.83 -4.27 -5.28
CA CYS A 125 -7.21 -4.01 -5.69
C CYS A 125 -7.68 -4.93 -6.83
N TYR A 126 -6.76 -5.69 -7.44
CA TYR A 126 -7.01 -6.51 -8.62
C TYR A 126 -6.68 -8.01 -8.42
N ASN A 127 -6.09 -8.40 -7.29
CA ASN A 127 -5.71 -9.78 -7.02
C ASN A 127 -6.80 -10.54 -6.24
N GLY A 128 -7.96 -10.75 -6.87
CA GLY A 128 -8.99 -11.68 -6.40
C GLY A 128 -10.42 -11.15 -6.52
N GLU A 129 -11.38 -12.07 -6.63
CA GLU A 129 -12.82 -11.79 -6.77
C GLU A 129 -13.44 -11.04 -5.58
N GLU A 130 -12.70 -10.82 -4.48
CA GLU A 130 -13.25 -10.41 -3.18
C GLU A 130 -12.77 -9.04 -2.64
N PHE A 131 -11.76 -8.37 -3.23
CA PHE A 131 -11.18 -7.17 -2.58
C PHE A 131 -12.07 -5.92 -2.65
N TRP A 132 -12.80 -5.77 -3.74
CA TRP A 132 -13.65 -4.61 -3.98
C TRP A 132 -14.59 -4.99 -5.09
N GLU A 133 -15.82 -5.42 -4.77
CA GLU A 133 -16.72 -5.83 -5.82
C GLU A 133 -16.72 -4.76 -6.93
N ILE A 134 -16.60 -5.24 -8.16
CA ILE A 134 -16.63 -4.50 -9.42
C ILE A 134 -17.77 -3.46 -9.48
N THR A 135 -18.78 -3.56 -8.60
CA THR A 135 -19.84 -2.61 -8.28
C THR A 135 -19.38 -1.21 -7.83
N ASN A 136 -18.30 -1.08 -7.06
CA ASN A 136 -17.88 0.23 -6.55
C ASN A 136 -17.03 1.03 -7.56
N LEU A 137 -16.33 0.35 -8.48
CA LEU A 137 -15.75 0.99 -9.67
C LEU A 137 -16.83 1.43 -10.66
N LYS A 138 -17.94 0.69 -10.78
CA LYS A 138 -19.07 1.11 -11.62
C LYS A 138 -19.66 2.44 -11.14
N LEU A 139 -19.80 2.63 -9.83
CA LEU A 139 -20.28 3.89 -9.27
C LEU A 139 -19.34 5.06 -9.60
N LEU A 140 -18.03 4.89 -9.38
CA LEU A 140 -17.05 5.93 -9.70
C LEU A 140 -17.01 6.23 -11.20
N LYS A 141 -17.08 5.20 -12.06
CA LYS A 141 -17.13 5.37 -13.52
C LYS A 141 -18.44 6.01 -14.00
N PHE A 142 -19.56 5.74 -13.33
CA PHE A 142 -20.83 6.43 -13.58
C PHE A 142 -20.70 7.94 -13.30
N TRP A 143 -20.18 8.32 -12.14
CA TRP A 143 -19.97 9.73 -11.80
C TRP A 143 -18.94 10.41 -12.69
N GLN A 144 -17.86 9.70 -13.06
CA GLN A 144 -16.88 10.17 -14.04
C GLN A 144 -17.55 10.51 -15.37
N GLN A 145 -18.35 9.59 -15.92
CA GLN A 145 -19.08 9.82 -17.18
C GLN A 145 -20.11 10.95 -17.06
N LEU A 146 -20.81 11.04 -15.93
CA LEU A 146 -21.78 12.11 -15.72
C LEU A 146 -21.07 13.48 -15.71
N LEU A 147 -19.97 13.62 -14.98
CA LEU A 147 -19.18 14.85 -14.88
C LEU A 147 -18.52 15.24 -16.21
N GLU A 148 -18.09 14.26 -17.01
CA GLU A 148 -17.52 14.52 -18.34
C GLU A 148 -18.56 15.13 -19.30
N ASN A 149 -19.82 14.70 -19.17
CA ASN A 149 -20.89 15.09 -20.08
C ASN A 149 -21.75 16.26 -19.56
N THR A 150 -21.55 16.70 -18.32
CA THR A 150 -22.33 17.79 -17.70
C THR A 150 -21.48 19.02 -17.43
N GLN A 151 -22.03 20.19 -17.74
CA GLN A 151 -21.35 21.48 -17.48
C GLN A 151 -21.52 21.94 -16.03
N GLU A 152 -22.67 21.66 -15.41
CA GLU A 152 -22.97 21.99 -14.02
C GLU A 152 -23.80 20.88 -13.38
N LEU A 153 -23.49 20.57 -12.12
CA LEU A 153 -24.30 19.66 -11.30
C LEU A 153 -25.32 20.44 -10.47
N THR A 154 -26.52 19.89 -10.36
CA THR A 154 -27.52 20.41 -9.41
C THR A 154 -27.09 20.14 -7.96
N ILE A 155 -27.58 20.95 -7.02
CA ILE A 155 -27.33 20.77 -5.57
C ILE A 155 -27.69 19.34 -5.13
N LYS A 156 -28.78 18.79 -5.67
CA LYS A 156 -29.22 17.42 -5.38
C LYS A 156 -28.19 16.38 -5.86
N GLN A 157 -27.68 16.54 -7.09
CA GLN A 157 -26.65 15.64 -7.63
C GLN A 157 -25.33 15.75 -6.86
N LEU A 158 -24.96 16.93 -6.36
CA LEU A 158 -23.78 17.10 -5.51
C LEU A 158 -23.93 16.38 -4.18
N GLN A 159 -25.13 16.42 -3.58
CA GLN A 159 -25.42 15.66 -2.35
C GLN A 159 -25.39 14.16 -2.59
N GLU A 160 -25.97 13.68 -3.70
CA GLU A 160 -25.92 12.27 -4.10
C GLU A 160 -24.47 11.82 -4.33
N LEU A 161 -23.68 12.60 -5.07
CA LEU A 161 -22.25 12.33 -5.29
C LEU A 161 -21.48 12.25 -3.97
N LEU A 162 -21.68 13.21 -3.06
CA LEU A 162 -21.00 13.19 -1.76
C LEU A 162 -21.35 11.94 -0.95
N GLN A 163 -22.64 11.60 -0.85
CA GLN A 163 -23.10 10.42 -0.11
C GLN A 163 -22.53 9.12 -0.69
N ASP A 164 -22.51 9.02 -2.01
CA ASP A 164 -21.96 7.86 -2.71
C ASP A 164 -20.45 7.72 -2.47
N ILE A 165 -19.69 8.82 -2.57
CA ILE A 165 -18.24 8.81 -2.32
C ILE A 165 -17.92 8.50 -0.85
N GLU A 166 -18.67 9.05 0.11
CA GLU A 166 -18.48 8.73 1.54
C GLU A 166 -18.78 7.26 1.85
N SER A 167 -19.84 6.71 1.24
CA SER A 167 -20.19 5.29 1.37
C SER A 167 -19.12 4.40 0.78
N ASN A 168 -18.62 4.75 -0.41
CA ASN A 168 -17.51 4.07 -1.09
C ASN A 168 -16.24 4.12 -0.23
N TYR A 169 -15.86 5.28 0.30
CA TYR A 169 -14.70 5.39 1.18
C TYR A 169 -14.87 4.63 2.52
N PHE A 170 -16.08 4.56 3.06
CA PHE A 170 -16.35 3.78 4.28
C PHE A 170 -16.11 2.28 4.06
N ILE A 171 -16.64 1.71 2.98
CA ILE A 171 -16.44 0.29 2.66
C ILE A 171 -14.94 0.02 2.48
N TYR A 172 -14.20 0.95 1.84
CA TYR A 172 -12.76 0.82 1.60
C TYR A 172 -11.99 0.76 2.92
N ARG A 173 -12.29 1.67 3.86
CA ARG A 173 -11.68 1.65 5.19
C ARG A 173 -12.00 0.39 5.99
N GLN A 174 -13.23 -0.11 5.91
CA GLN A 174 -13.60 -1.36 6.59
C GLN A 174 -12.77 -2.53 6.07
N HIS A 175 -12.56 -2.60 4.76
CA HIS A 175 -11.75 -3.64 4.16
C HIS A 175 -10.27 -3.55 4.60
N LEU A 176 -9.68 -2.35 4.66
CA LEU A 176 -8.30 -2.15 5.16
C LEU A 176 -8.10 -2.60 6.62
N LEU A 177 -9.17 -2.70 7.42
CA LEU A 177 -9.08 -3.18 8.80
C LEU A 177 -9.19 -4.70 8.91
N LEU A 178 -9.75 -5.37 7.90
CA LEU A 178 -9.97 -6.82 7.89
C LEU A 178 -8.80 -7.59 7.25
N HIS A 179 -7.97 -6.93 6.43
CA HIS A 179 -6.90 -7.52 5.63
C HIS A 179 -5.61 -6.71 5.70
#